data_AF-A0AAW4J418-F1
#
_entry.id   AF-A0AAW4J418-F1
#
_cell.length_a   1.000
_cell.length_b   1.000
_cell.length_c   1.000
_cell.angle_alpha   90.00
_cell.angle_beta   90.00
_cell.angle_gamma   90.00
#
_symmetry.space_group_name_H-M   'P 1'
#
loop_
_entity.id
_entity.type
_entity.pdbx_description
1 polymer ?
#
loop_
_entity_poly.entity_id
_entity_poly.type
_entity_poly.pdbx_seq_one_letter_code
_entity_poly.pdbx_strand_id
1 'polypeptide(L)'
;MGLFIVIFLICLLIVFAISHNVNKNTKEDYETKKNVDNTRKNYMKKYDLYKREAFVLDIIDFDNYTTFNGEQKTFWGFREDDNLCLVSKDYNNDIGKIKININDIQRFNRLGDIDSYTEISGGNGGGSSIGKAVVGGIMAGGVGAVVASRNKINEIKTERIVNDDRITVLQVEKENENYYIKLTSQSYNGLIQLIPEKEISFVKDKQII
;
A
#
# COMPACT_ATOMS: atom_id res chain seq x y z
N MET A 1 52.63 -17.67 -36.84
CA MET A 1 52.54 -16.43 -36.03
C MET A 1 51.33 -15.57 -36.40
N GLY A 2 51.05 -15.32 -37.69
CA GLY A 2 49.94 -14.44 -38.12
C GLY A 2 48.53 -14.85 -37.66
N LEU A 3 48.18 -16.15 -37.65
CA LEU A 3 46.85 -16.62 -37.27
C LEU A 3 46.49 -16.29 -35.81
N PHE A 4 47.45 -16.43 -34.89
CA PHE A 4 47.24 -16.11 -33.47
C PHE A 4 47.02 -14.61 -33.23
N ILE A 5 47.67 -13.75 -34.03
CA ILE A 5 47.49 -12.29 -33.97
C ILE A 5 46.07 -11.91 -34.42
N VAL A 6 45.56 -12.56 -35.47
CA VAL A 6 44.19 -12.30 -35.97
C VAL A 6 43.14 -12.72 -34.94
N ILE A 7 43.29 -13.91 -34.33
CA ILE A 7 42.36 -14.39 -33.28
C ILE A 7 42.39 -13.44 -32.07
N PHE A 8 43.57 -13.00 -31.65
CA PHE A 8 43.71 -12.07 -30.53
C PHE A 8 43.03 -10.72 -30.79
N LEU A 9 43.17 -10.16 -32.01
CA LEU A 9 42.50 -8.92 -32.40
C LEU A 9 40.97 -9.06 -32.41
N ILE A 10 40.45 -10.20 -32.89
CA ILE A 10 39.01 -10.47 -32.86
C ILE A 10 38.51 -10.55 -31.41
N CYS A 11 39.23 -11.22 -30.51
CA CYS A 11 38.88 -11.26 -29.10
C CYS A 11 38.87 -9.87 -28.45
N LEU A 12 39.84 -9.00 -28.76
CA LEU A 12 39.87 -7.62 -28.27
C LEU A 12 38.66 -6.81 -28.75
N LEU A 13 38.27 -6.95 -30.01
CA LEU A 13 37.09 -6.26 -30.56
C LEU A 13 35.80 -6.72 -29.88
N ILE A 14 35.67 -8.03 -29.60
CA ILE A 14 34.51 -8.57 -28.89
C ILE A 14 34.45 -8.03 -27.46
N VAL A 15 35.56 -8.06 -26.72
CA VAL A 15 35.64 -7.52 -25.35
C VAL A 15 35.30 -6.03 -25.32
N PHE A 16 35.82 -5.27 -26.28
CA PHE A 16 35.54 -3.83 -26.39
C PHE A 16 34.06 -3.57 -26.70
N ALA A 17 33.46 -4.33 -27.63
CA ALA A 17 32.04 -4.21 -27.96
C ALA A 17 31.12 -4.54 -26.75
N ILE A 18 31.43 -5.61 -26.01
CA ILE A 18 30.70 -5.98 -24.79
C ILE A 18 30.83 -4.88 -23.74
N SER A 19 32.04 -4.39 -23.48
CA SER A 19 32.29 -3.33 -22.49
C SER A 19 31.56 -2.03 -22.85
N HIS A 20 31.55 -1.65 -24.13
CA HIS A 20 30.85 -0.46 -24.59
C HIS A 20 29.34 -0.59 -24.41
N ASN A 21 28.76 -1.74 -24.73
CA ASN A 21 27.33 -1.99 -24.60
C ASN A 21 26.87 -1.98 -23.12
N VAL A 22 27.61 -2.63 -22.23
CA VAL A 22 27.34 -2.61 -20.78
C VAL A 22 27.40 -1.18 -20.23
N ASN A 23 28.39 -0.39 -20.63
CA ASN A 23 28.53 1.00 -20.17
C ASN A 23 27.39 1.89 -20.69
N LYS A 24 26.96 1.70 -21.94
CA LYS A 24 25.82 2.42 -22.50
C LYS A 24 24.53 2.13 -21.72
N ASN A 25 24.20 0.85 -21.52
CA ASN A 25 23.01 0.47 -20.75
C ASN A 25 23.04 1.04 -19.32
N THR A 26 24.21 0.97 -18.67
CA THR A 26 24.38 1.51 -17.30
C THR A 26 24.12 3.01 -17.24
N LYS A 27 24.53 3.78 -18.27
CA LYS A 27 24.28 5.22 -18.35
C LYS A 27 22.80 5.52 -18.57
N GLU A 28 22.13 4.78 -19.46
CA GLU A 28 20.70 4.93 -19.73
C GLU A 28 19.86 4.63 -18.48
N ASP A 29 20.21 3.57 -17.73
CA ASP A 29 19.57 3.23 -16.46
C ASP A 29 19.75 4.34 -15.40
N TYR A 30 20.96 4.90 -15.30
CA TYR A 30 21.26 6.01 -14.39
C TYR A 30 20.47 7.28 -14.74
N GLU A 31 20.44 7.67 -16.02
CA GLU A 31 19.68 8.84 -16.47
C GLU A 31 18.18 8.66 -16.23
N THR A 32 17.65 7.46 -16.51
CA THR A 32 16.25 7.12 -16.25
C THR A 32 15.93 7.26 -14.76
N LYS A 33 16.75 6.69 -13.88
CA LYS A 33 16.56 6.80 -12.43
C LYS A 33 16.64 8.25 -11.94
N LYS A 34 17.62 9.02 -12.43
CA LYS A 34 17.78 10.44 -12.12
C LYS A 34 16.56 11.26 -12.55
N ASN A 35 16.00 10.97 -13.72
CA ASN A 35 14.81 11.63 -14.22
C ASN A 35 13.58 11.32 -13.34
N VAL A 36 13.37 10.05 -12.97
CA VAL A 36 12.30 9.65 -12.03
C VAL A 36 12.45 10.35 -10.68
N ASP A 37 13.67 10.40 -10.13
CA ASP A 37 13.95 11.07 -8.87
C ASP A 37 13.68 12.58 -8.94
N ASN A 38 14.03 13.22 -10.06
CA ASN A 38 13.75 14.63 -10.28
C ASN A 38 12.25 14.90 -10.42
N THR A 39 11.51 14.08 -11.19
CA THR A 39 10.06 14.16 -11.32
C THR A 39 9.39 14.05 -9.95
N ARG A 40 9.77 13.05 -9.14
CA ARG A 40 9.27 12.88 -7.78
C ARG A 40 9.59 14.09 -6.89
N LYS A 41 10.83 14.61 -6.92
CA LYS A 41 11.23 15.78 -6.13
C LYS A 41 10.41 17.02 -6.50
N ASN A 42 10.23 17.27 -7.79
CA ASN A 42 9.42 18.37 -8.30
C ASN A 42 7.96 18.22 -7.87
N TYR A 43 7.41 17.00 -7.95
CA TYR A 43 6.05 16.70 -7.53
C TYR A 43 5.85 16.96 -6.03
N MET A 44 6.73 16.44 -5.18
CA MET A 44 6.65 16.64 -3.74
C MET A 44 6.82 18.12 -3.35
N LYS A 45 7.62 18.89 -4.10
CA LYS A 45 7.75 20.34 -3.94
C LYS A 45 6.48 21.08 -4.38
N LYS A 46 5.88 20.71 -5.52
CA LYS A 46 4.64 21.32 -6.06
C LYS A 46 3.50 21.34 -5.04
N TYR A 47 3.39 20.30 -4.22
CA TYR A 47 2.35 20.15 -3.20
C TYR A 47 2.85 20.35 -1.76
N ASP A 48 4.10 20.80 -1.59
CA ASP A 48 4.75 21.00 -0.28
C ASP A 48 4.69 19.79 0.67
N LEU A 49 4.71 18.56 0.13
CA LEU A 49 4.51 17.34 0.91
C LEU A 49 5.60 17.11 1.98
N TYR A 50 6.81 17.65 1.80
CA TYR A 50 7.90 17.53 2.78
C TYR A 50 7.67 18.32 4.07
N LYS A 51 6.78 19.32 4.03
CA LYS A 51 6.50 20.21 5.16
C LYS A 51 5.16 19.90 5.83
N ARG A 52 4.43 18.92 5.30
CA ARG A 52 3.07 18.59 5.69
C ARG A 52 3.04 17.25 6.38
N GLU A 53 2.10 17.12 7.31
CA GLU A 53 1.71 15.84 7.83
C GLU A 53 0.80 15.16 6.80
N ALA A 54 1.40 14.33 5.95
CA ALA A 54 0.73 13.65 4.86
C ALA A 54 0.76 12.13 5.07
N PHE A 55 -0.38 11.49 4.82
CA PHE A 55 -0.56 10.05 4.96
C PHE A 55 -0.91 9.41 3.63
N VAL A 56 -0.57 8.14 3.48
CA VAL A 56 -0.99 7.37 2.30
C VAL A 56 -2.43 6.93 2.50
N LEU A 57 -3.30 7.25 1.52
CA LEU A 57 -4.69 6.84 1.48
C LEU A 57 -4.94 6.04 0.20
N ASP A 58 -5.28 4.76 0.35
CA ASP A 58 -5.61 3.87 -0.75
C ASP A 58 -7.13 3.85 -0.94
N ILE A 59 -7.59 4.51 -2.00
CA ILE A 59 -9.00 4.64 -2.33
C ILE A 59 -9.37 3.50 -3.26
N ILE A 60 -10.39 2.74 -2.88
CA ILE A 60 -10.96 1.63 -3.64
C ILE A 60 -11.97 2.18 -4.65
N ASP A 61 -12.82 3.11 -4.21
CA ASP A 61 -13.90 3.68 -5.03
C ASP A 61 -14.30 5.07 -4.50
N PHE A 62 -14.58 5.99 -5.41
CA PHE A 62 -15.10 7.32 -5.11
C PHE A 62 -16.63 7.40 -5.16
N ASP A 63 -17.33 6.35 -5.59
CA ASP A 63 -18.79 6.30 -5.62
C ASP A 63 -19.43 7.51 -6.32
N ASN A 64 -18.90 7.87 -7.50
CA ASN A 64 -19.32 9.03 -8.28
C ASN A 64 -19.07 10.41 -7.68
N TYR A 65 -18.36 10.50 -6.55
CA TYR A 65 -17.92 11.79 -5.99
C TYR A 65 -16.96 12.54 -6.91
N THR A 66 -16.18 11.79 -7.71
CA THR A 66 -15.26 12.36 -8.71
C THR A 66 -15.48 11.70 -10.08
N THR A 67 -14.72 12.13 -11.09
CA THR A 67 -14.70 11.48 -12.40
C THR A 67 -13.88 10.17 -12.41
N PHE A 68 -13.26 9.77 -11.29
CA PHE A 68 -12.33 8.63 -11.18
C PHE A 68 -12.98 7.35 -10.64
N ASN A 69 -14.23 7.06 -11.02
CA ASN A 69 -15.01 5.98 -10.40
C ASN A 69 -14.53 4.59 -10.79
N GLY A 70 -14.59 3.65 -9.84
CA GLY A 70 -14.28 2.23 -10.07
C GLY A 70 -12.80 1.87 -10.23
N GLU A 71 -11.88 2.82 -10.09
CA GLU A 71 -10.43 2.55 -10.13
C GLU A 71 -9.80 2.71 -8.75
N GLN A 72 -9.20 1.63 -8.24
CA GLN A 72 -8.37 1.71 -7.05
C GLN A 72 -7.13 2.58 -7.32
N LYS A 73 -6.92 3.60 -6.49
CA LYS A 73 -5.80 4.55 -6.63
C LYS A 73 -5.23 4.92 -5.26
N THR A 74 -3.92 5.16 -5.23
CA THR A 74 -3.20 5.59 -4.03
C THR A 74 -2.94 7.09 -4.06
N PHE A 75 -3.25 7.75 -2.94
CA PHE A 75 -3.08 9.19 -2.77
C PHE A 75 -2.19 9.51 -1.57
N TRP A 76 -1.55 10.68 -1.62
CA TRP A 76 -1.16 11.39 -0.41
C TRP A 76 -2.36 12.22 0.05
N GLY A 77 -2.86 11.92 1.24
CA GLY A 77 -3.86 12.70 1.96
C GLY A 77 -3.21 13.65 2.95
N PHE A 78 -3.66 14.90 2.99
CA PHE A 78 -3.25 15.88 4.00
C PHE A 78 -4.37 16.88 4.26
N ARG A 79 -4.37 17.49 5.44
CA ARG A 79 -5.27 18.59 5.78
C ARG A 79 -4.66 19.91 5.33
N GLU A 80 -5.44 20.73 4.66
CA GLU A 80 -5.10 22.10 4.29
C GLU A 80 -6.34 22.96 4.57
N ASP A 81 -6.23 23.82 5.57
CA ASP A 81 -7.34 24.62 6.10
C ASP A 81 -8.54 23.73 6.48
N ASP A 82 -9.73 24.02 5.93
CA ASP A 82 -10.96 23.26 6.11
C ASP A 82 -11.16 22.16 5.05
N ASN A 83 -10.08 21.65 4.44
CA ASN A 83 -10.17 20.63 3.40
C ASN A 83 -9.31 19.40 3.69
N LEU A 84 -9.87 18.22 3.44
CA LEU A 84 -9.10 17.02 3.17
C LEU A 84 -8.64 17.07 1.72
N CYS A 85 -7.33 17.19 1.52
CA CYS A 85 -6.72 17.24 0.20
C CYS A 85 -6.13 15.89 -0.17
N LEU A 86 -6.35 15.46 -1.42
CA LEU A 86 -5.79 14.24 -1.99
C LEU A 86 -4.99 14.60 -3.25
N VAL A 87 -3.75 14.13 -3.32
CA VAL A 87 -2.92 14.21 -4.53
C VAL A 87 -2.43 12.82 -4.89
N SER A 88 -2.45 12.47 -6.18
CA SER A 88 -2.05 11.14 -6.64
C SER A 88 -0.62 10.80 -6.21
N LYS A 89 -0.36 9.54 -5.86
CA LYS A 89 1.00 9.04 -5.66
C LYS A 89 1.69 8.67 -6.98
N ASP A 90 0.94 8.59 -8.08
CA ASP A 90 1.49 8.46 -9.42
C ASP A 90 2.02 9.81 -9.91
N TYR A 91 3.34 9.99 -9.80
CA TYR A 91 4.03 11.22 -10.18
C TYR A 91 4.03 11.47 -11.69
N ASN A 92 3.79 10.44 -12.51
CA ASN A 92 3.79 10.55 -13.97
C ASN A 92 2.42 10.95 -14.52
N ASN A 93 1.36 10.73 -13.74
CA ASN A 93 -0.02 11.06 -14.10
C ASN A 93 -0.64 11.96 -13.02
N ASP A 94 -0.21 13.22 -13.01
CA ASP A 94 -0.70 14.20 -12.06
C ASP A 94 -2.12 14.66 -12.40
N ILE A 95 -3.10 14.10 -11.70
CA ILE A 95 -4.52 14.47 -11.80
C ILE A 95 -4.88 15.73 -11.01
N GLY A 96 -3.90 16.41 -10.42
CA GLY A 96 -4.12 17.60 -9.60
C GLY A 96 -4.45 17.29 -8.15
N LYS A 97 -4.94 18.33 -7.45
CA LYS A 97 -5.34 18.28 -6.04
C LYS A 97 -6.86 18.18 -5.95
N ILE A 98 -7.36 17.04 -5.46
CA ILE A 98 -8.77 16.88 -5.09
C ILE A 98 -8.93 17.48 -3.69
N LYS A 99 -9.97 18.31 -3.50
CA LYS A 99 -10.30 18.93 -2.22
C LYS A 99 -11.70 18.50 -1.80
N ILE A 100 -11.82 17.98 -0.59
CA ILE A 100 -13.08 17.63 0.05
C ILE A 100 -13.23 18.56 1.26
N ASN A 101 -14.26 19.40 1.28
CA ASN A 101 -14.49 20.27 2.43
C ASN A 101 -14.80 19.40 3.65
N ILE A 102 -14.16 19.68 4.78
CA ILE A 102 -14.34 18.91 6.01
C ILE A 102 -15.77 19.04 6.56
N ASN A 103 -16.45 20.15 6.30
CA ASN A 103 -17.84 20.33 6.70
C ASN A 103 -18.80 19.45 5.90
N ASP A 104 -18.46 19.13 4.64
CA ASP A 104 -19.20 18.20 3.80
C ASP A 104 -18.95 16.75 4.22
N ILE A 105 -17.82 16.46 4.88
CA ILE A 105 -17.54 15.14 5.45
C ILE A 105 -18.42 14.93 6.67
N GLN A 106 -19.36 13.99 6.59
CA GLN A 106 -20.26 13.67 7.69
C GLN A 106 -19.54 12.82 8.73
N ARG A 107 -18.91 11.74 8.28
CA ARG A 107 -18.22 10.79 9.15
C ARG A 107 -17.32 9.83 8.38
N PHE A 108 -16.43 9.15 9.09
CA PHE A 108 -15.81 7.92 8.62
C PHE A 108 -15.78 6.83 9.69
N ASN A 109 -15.74 5.59 9.23
CA ASN A 109 -15.62 4.41 10.09
C ASN A 109 -15.00 3.23 9.34
N ARG A 110 -14.50 2.26 10.10
CA ARG A 110 -14.03 0.97 9.56
C ARG A 110 -15.13 -0.08 9.70
N LEU A 111 -15.41 -0.79 8.62
CA LEU A 111 -16.44 -1.84 8.50
C LEU A 111 -15.78 -3.16 8.08
N GLY A 112 -16.40 -4.29 8.41
CA GLY A 112 -15.96 -5.63 8.07
C GLY A 112 -15.28 -6.38 9.24
N ASP A 113 -14.95 -7.64 8.99
CA ASP A 113 -14.41 -8.59 9.98
C ASP A 113 -12.97 -8.99 9.63
N ILE A 114 -12.22 -9.47 10.62
CA ILE A 114 -10.92 -10.12 10.41
C ILE A 114 -11.13 -11.62 10.58
N ASP A 115 -10.97 -12.35 9.48
CA ASP A 115 -10.96 -13.80 9.50
C ASP A 115 -9.51 -14.28 9.58
N SER A 116 -9.15 -15.02 10.62
CA SER A 116 -7.84 -15.67 10.69
C SER A 116 -7.99 -17.18 10.88
N TYR A 117 -7.41 -17.93 9.96
CA TYR A 117 -7.39 -19.39 10.01
C TYR A 117 -5.94 -19.86 10.16
N THR A 118 -5.76 -20.91 10.95
CA THR A 118 -4.46 -21.54 11.16
C THR A 118 -4.44 -22.84 10.38
N GLU A 119 -3.63 -22.92 9.34
CA GLU A 119 -3.41 -24.15 8.59
C GLU A 119 -2.23 -24.91 9.23
N ILE A 120 -2.49 -26.10 9.76
CA ILE A 120 -1.48 -26.99 10.34
C ILE A 120 -1.32 -28.17 9.38
N SER A 121 -0.14 -28.30 8.78
CA SER A 121 0.20 -29.42 7.92
C SER A 121 1.42 -30.19 8.45
N GLY A 122 1.32 -31.52 8.56
CA GLY A 122 2.37 -32.42 9.07
C GLY A 122 1.92 -33.32 10.23
N GLY A 123 2.66 -34.40 10.50
CA GLY A 123 2.35 -35.41 11.52
C GLY A 123 1.72 -36.69 10.94
N ASN A 124 2.56 -37.61 10.44
CA ASN A 124 2.10 -38.90 9.95
C ASN A 124 1.89 -39.85 11.15
N GLY A 125 0.67 -39.91 11.67
CA GLY A 125 0.36 -40.77 12.81
C GLY A 125 -1.08 -40.65 13.28
N GLY A 126 -1.99 -41.36 12.63
CA GLY A 126 -3.28 -41.75 13.21
C GLY A 126 -4.34 -40.66 13.32
N GLY A 127 -5.21 -40.60 12.30
CA GLY A 127 -6.62 -40.24 12.46
C GLY A 127 -6.95 -38.91 13.14
N SER A 128 -6.92 -37.82 12.37
CA SER A 128 -8.00 -36.84 12.45
C SER A 128 -8.08 -36.09 11.13
N SER A 129 -9.17 -36.34 10.41
CA SER A 129 -9.60 -35.59 9.24
C SER A 129 -9.61 -34.09 9.53
N ILE A 130 -8.80 -33.34 8.78
CA ILE A 130 -8.99 -31.94 8.35
C ILE A 130 -10.02 -31.20 9.22
N GLY A 131 -9.63 -30.90 10.45
CA GLY A 131 -10.44 -30.15 11.40
C GLY A 131 -10.15 -28.68 11.20
N LYS A 132 -10.97 -28.01 10.38
CA LYS A 132 -11.00 -26.54 10.29
C LYS A 132 -11.42 -25.98 11.66
N ALA A 133 -10.45 -25.71 12.52
CA ALA A 133 -10.69 -25.05 13.80
C ALA A 133 -10.77 -23.54 13.57
N VAL A 134 -11.98 -22.99 13.60
CA VAL A 134 -12.21 -21.55 13.64
C VAL A 134 -11.96 -21.10 15.08
N VAL A 135 -10.87 -20.39 15.33
CA VAL A 135 -10.58 -19.82 16.66
C VAL A 135 -10.91 -18.33 16.60
N GLY A 136 -12.06 -17.96 17.21
CA GLY A 136 -12.45 -16.58 17.46
C GLY A 136 -11.42 -15.88 18.35
N GLY A 137 -11.06 -14.64 17.97
CA GLY A 137 -9.77 -14.04 18.29
C GLY A 137 -9.49 -13.67 19.75
N ILE A 138 -8.20 -13.69 20.09
CA ILE A 138 -7.57 -12.84 21.11
C ILE A 138 -6.17 -12.47 20.57
N MET A 139 -5.86 -11.16 20.58
CA MET A 139 -4.52 -10.63 20.31
C MET A 139 -3.52 -11.11 21.35
N ALA A 140 -2.34 -11.58 20.93
CA ALA A 140 -1.14 -11.61 21.76
C ALA A 140 0.05 -11.19 20.90
N GLY A 141 0.64 -10.06 21.26
CA GLY A 141 1.81 -9.52 20.60
C GLY A 141 3.05 -10.37 20.85
N GLY A 142 4.01 -10.22 19.95
CA GLY A 142 5.42 -10.50 20.22
C GLY A 142 5.89 -11.92 19.95
N VAL A 143 6.93 -11.98 19.13
CA VAL A 143 8.05 -12.94 19.20
C VAL A 143 7.79 -14.31 18.55
N GLY A 144 8.61 -14.57 17.55
CA GLY A 144 8.68 -15.83 16.84
C GLY A 144 9.14 -16.99 17.71
N ALA A 145 8.63 -18.17 17.34
CA ALA A 145 9.22 -19.44 17.73
C ALA A 145 9.35 -20.29 16.46
N VAL A 146 10.43 -20.07 15.70
CA VAL A 146 10.94 -21.12 14.82
C VAL A 146 11.62 -22.13 15.75
N VAL A 147 10.90 -23.17 16.14
CA VAL A 147 11.47 -24.27 16.92
C VAL A 147 12.35 -25.08 15.98
N ALA A 148 13.65 -24.84 16.06
CA ALA A 148 14.65 -25.73 15.49
C ALA A 148 14.67 -27.03 16.30
N SER A 149 14.19 -28.13 15.73
CA SER A 149 14.53 -29.46 16.20
C SER A 149 14.89 -30.34 15.01
N ARG A 150 16.18 -30.66 14.91
CA ARG A 150 16.69 -31.65 13.96
C ARG A 150 16.06 -33.01 14.30
N ASN A 151 15.30 -33.57 13.36
CA ASN A 151 15.40 -34.94 12.87
C ASN A 151 14.31 -35.18 11.81
N LYS A 152 14.63 -35.94 10.77
CA LYS A 152 13.79 -36.23 9.59
C LYS A 152 12.41 -36.78 9.99
N ILE A 153 11.46 -35.88 10.21
CA ILE A 153 10.01 -36.10 10.23
C ILE A 153 9.41 -34.81 9.65
N ASN A 154 8.46 -34.90 8.72
CA ASN A 154 7.87 -33.74 8.03
C ASN A 154 7.54 -32.63 9.04
N GLU A 155 8.25 -31.49 8.91
CA GLU A 155 8.05 -30.33 9.78
C GLU A 155 6.57 -29.97 9.83
N ILE A 156 6.02 -29.85 11.04
CA ILE A 156 4.68 -29.31 11.24
C ILE A 156 4.78 -27.83 10.85
N LYS A 157 4.22 -27.47 9.69
CA LYS A 157 4.12 -26.09 9.25
C LYS A 157 2.79 -25.53 9.70
N THR A 158 2.86 -24.46 10.48
CA THR A 158 1.71 -23.66 10.90
C THR A 158 1.75 -22.37 10.10
N GLU A 159 0.86 -22.22 9.13
CA GLU A 159 0.69 -20.97 8.39
C GLU A 159 -0.58 -20.27 8.88
N ARG A 160 -0.41 -19.02 9.34
CA ARG A 160 -1.54 -18.18 9.72
C ARG A 160 -1.96 -17.38 8.50
N ILE A 161 -3.09 -17.74 7.91
CA ILE A 161 -3.71 -16.97 6.83
C ILE A 161 -4.67 -15.98 7.48
N VAL A 162 -4.42 -14.68 7.27
CA VAL A 162 -5.29 -13.60 7.73
C VAL A 162 -5.98 -13.00 6.50
N ASN A 163 -7.29 -13.18 6.41
CA ASN A 163 -8.14 -12.49 5.46
C ASN A 163 -8.70 -11.25 6.17
N ASP A 164 -8.19 -10.07 5.80
CA ASP A 164 -8.68 -8.79 6.31
C ASP A 164 -9.63 -8.18 5.28
N ASP A 165 -10.91 -8.49 5.40
CA ASP A 165 -11.97 -7.99 4.50
C ASP A 165 -12.47 -6.59 4.93
N ARG A 166 -11.78 -5.94 5.87
CA ARG A 166 -12.19 -4.63 6.37
C ARG A 166 -11.97 -3.54 5.32
N ILE A 167 -12.92 -2.62 5.26
CA ILE A 167 -12.85 -1.40 4.47
C ILE A 167 -13.10 -0.18 5.36
N THR A 168 -12.55 0.95 4.97
CA THR A 168 -12.88 2.24 5.58
C THR A 168 -13.87 2.96 4.68
N VAL A 169 -14.95 3.49 5.24
CA VAL A 169 -15.95 4.25 4.49
C VAL A 169 -15.95 5.69 5.00
N LEU A 170 -15.78 6.63 4.08
CA LEU A 170 -15.85 8.07 4.29
C LEU A 170 -17.14 8.58 3.63
N GLN A 171 -18.08 9.05 4.44
CA GLN A 171 -19.35 9.61 3.96
C GLN A 171 -19.22 11.12 3.76
N VAL A 172 -19.53 11.58 2.55
CA VAL A 172 -19.50 13.00 2.17
C VAL A 172 -20.89 13.40 1.67
N GLU A 173 -21.41 14.50 2.20
CA GLU A 173 -22.67 15.10 1.74
C GLU A 173 -22.35 16.31 0.85
N LYS A 174 -22.84 16.28 -0.39
CA LYS A 174 -22.68 17.38 -1.33
C LYS A 174 -23.97 17.55 -2.12
N GLU A 175 -24.46 18.78 -2.25
CA GLU A 175 -25.68 19.09 -3.03
C GLU A 175 -26.92 18.26 -2.59
N ASN A 176 -27.04 17.99 -1.28
CA ASN A 176 -28.06 17.14 -0.66
C ASN A 176 -28.00 15.65 -1.06
N GLU A 177 -26.90 15.19 -1.66
CA GLU A 177 -26.64 13.79 -1.95
C GLU A 177 -25.50 13.24 -1.09
N ASN A 178 -25.60 11.96 -0.73
CA ASN A 178 -24.58 11.26 0.04
C ASN A 178 -23.71 10.42 -0.88
N TYR A 179 -22.40 10.61 -0.75
CA TYR A 179 -21.36 9.87 -1.47
C TYR A 179 -20.53 9.06 -0.49
N TYR A 180 -20.16 7.83 -0.87
CA TYR A 180 -19.42 6.91 -0.01
C TYR A 180 -18.07 6.56 -0.61
N ILE A 181 -17.05 7.32 -0.23
CA ILE A 181 -15.68 7.04 -0.65
C ILE A 181 -15.18 5.83 0.15
N LYS A 182 -14.85 4.75 -0.54
CA LYS A 182 -14.34 3.50 0.05
C LYS A 182 -12.84 3.50 -0.03
N LEU A 183 -12.20 3.20 1.10
CA LEU A 183 -10.75 3.08 1.23
C LEU A 183 -10.39 1.74 1.85
N THR A 184 -9.13 1.35 1.73
CA THR A 184 -8.59 0.17 2.43
C THR A 184 -8.70 0.33 3.95
N SER A 185 -8.73 -0.79 4.69
CA SER A 185 -8.66 -0.81 6.16
C SER A 185 -7.48 -0.02 6.74
N GLN A 186 -6.33 -0.03 6.06
CA GLN A 186 -5.11 0.67 6.51
C GLN A 186 -5.24 2.19 6.44
N SER A 187 -6.04 2.70 5.50
CA SER A 187 -6.28 4.13 5.33
C SER A 187 -7.03 4.76 6.51
N TYR A 188 -7.71 3.96 7.33
CA TYR A 188 -8.38 4.41 8.56
C TYR A 188 -7.45 5.18 9.49
N ASN A 189 -6.22 4.69 9.70
CA ASN A 189 -5.25 5.35 10.58
C ASN A 189 -4.84 6.72 10.04
N GLY A 190 -4.71 6.86 8.72
CA GLY A 190 -4.46 8.15 8.08
C GLY A 190 -5.61 9.12 8.31
N LEU A 191 -6.86 8.68 8.16
CA LEU A 191 -8.03 9.52 8.41
C LEU A 191 -8.16 9.94 9.89
N ILE A 192 -7.81 9.07 10.85
CA ILE A 192 -7.74 9.44 12.28
C ILE A 192 -6.76 10.60 12.51
N GLN A 193 -5.60 10.59 11.86
CA GLN A 193 -4.63 11.66 12.05
C GLN A 193 -5.07 12.96 11.36
N LEU A 194 -5.75 12.86 10.21
CA LEU A 194 -6.12 14.02 9.40
C LEU A 194 -7.40 14.72 9.85
N ILE A 195 -8.44 13.95 10.19
CA ILE A 195 -9.78 14.45 10.49
C ILE A 195 -10.42 13.69 11.68
N PRO A 196 -9.74 13.56 12.83
CA PRO A 196 -10.21 12.74 13.96
C PRO A 196 -11.63 13.07 14.40
N GLU A 197 -12.05 14.34 14.29
CA GLU A 197 -13.37 14.82 14.65
C GLU A 197 -14.52 14.24 13.84
N LYS A 198 -14.23 13.57 12.71
CA LYS A 198 -15.21 12.93 11.83
C LYS A 198 -15.32 11.42 12.07
N GLU A 199 -14.54 10.85 12.98
CA GLU A 199 -14.62 9.42 13.27
C GLU A 199 -15.87 9.10 14.12
N ILE A 200 -16.60 8.03 13.77
CA ILE A 200 -17.94 7.76 14.35
C ILE A 200 -17.94 7.53 15.87
N SER A 201 -16.84 7.01 16.43
CA SER A 201 -16.68 6.79 17.87
C SER A 201 -16.59 8.12 18.62
N PHE A 202 -15.97 9.14 18.02
CA PHE A 202 -15.93 10.51 18.57
C PHE A 202 -17.28 11.24 18.46
N VAL A 203 -18.08 10.96 17.43
CA VAL A 203 -19.39 11.62 17.24
C VAL A 203 -20.42 11.17 18.29
N LYS A 204 -20.28 9.97 18.86
CA LYS A 204 -21.17 9.48 19.93
C LYS A 204 -21.02 10.21 21.26
N ASP A 205 -19.87 10.82 21.54
CA ASP A 205 -19.62 11.51 22.81
C ASP A 205 -20.18 12.95 22.85
N LYS A 206 -20.82 13.43 21.77
CA LYS A 206 -21.37 14.79 21.69
C LYS A 206 -22.89 14.88 21.89
N GLN A 207 -23.53 13.81 22.34
CA GLN A 207 -24.90 13.85 22.84
C GLN A 207 -24.93 13.33 24.28
N ILE A 208 -25.70 14.03 25.12
CA ILE A 208 -25.81 13.94 26.60
C ILE A 208 -24.79 14.91 27.25
N ILE A 209 -25.15 16.13 27.69
CA ILE A 209 -26.26 16.54 28.59
C ILE A 209 -26.89 17.86 28.10
#